data_AF-A0A9D6Q3V8-F1
#
_entry.id   AF-A0A9D6Q3V8-F1
#
_cell.length_a   1.000
_cell.length_b   1.000
_cell.length_c   1.000
_cell.angle_alpha   90.00
_cell.angle_beta   90.00
_cell.angle_gamma   90.00
#
_symmetry.space_group_name_H-M   'P 1'
#
loop_
_entity.id
_entity.type
_entity.pdbx_description
1 polymer ?
#
loop_
_entity_poly.entity_id
_entity_poly.type
_entity_poly.pdbx_seq_one_letter_code
_entity_poly.pdbx_strand_id
1 'polypeptide(L)'
;MVTNASWYGRAFKNRPTASGVLFDPEQLVGAHPSLPLGSRVCVTDLAKGRSVVVTIVDRGPFMRGRGIDLSYAAARSLGIVRRGIARVRIDLLSNRHAPPVMIAQAAGAGARLPGALTE
;
A
#
# COMPACT_ATOMS: atom_id res chain seq x y z
N MET A 1 -7.52 11.14 6.89
CA MET A 1 -6.81 12.44 7.05
C MET A 1 -6.96 13.30 5.80
N VAL A 2 -6.83 14.63 5.89
CA VAL A 2 -6.85 15.54 4.72
C VAL A 2 -5.46 16.12 4.48
N THR A 3 -4.99 16.09 3.23
CA THR A 3 -3.65 16.54 2.83
C THR A 3 -3.60 16.89 1.34
N ASN A 4 -2.46 17.35 0.82
CA ASN A 4 -2.25 17.42 -0.62
C ASN A 4 -1.68 16.12 -1.17
N ALA A 5 -2.19 15.71 -2.32
CA ALA A 5 -1.63 14.65 -3.15
C ALA A 5 -0.88 15.27 -4.34
N SER A 6 0.24 14.67 -4.71
CA SER A 6 0.81 14.80 -6.06
C SER A 6 0.98 13.44 -6.71
N TRP A 7 1.71 13.36 -7.81
CA TRP A 7 1.92 12.12 -8.53
C TRP A 7 3.31 12.04 -9.18
N TYR A 8 3.76 10.81 -9.41
CA TYR A 8 4.99 10.49 -10.11
C TYR A 8 4.71 9.48 -11.23
N GLY A 9 5.50 9.55 -12.29
CA GLY A 9 5.21 8.86 -13.55
C GLY A 9 6.41 8.15 -14.15
N ARG A 10 6.42 8.05 -15.47
CA ARG A 10 7.36 7.23 -16.26
C ARG A 10 8.84 7.44 -15.93
N ALA A 11 9.25 8.63 -15.48
CA ALA A 11 10.63 8.90 -15.04
C ALA A 11 11.12 7.99 -13.89
N PHE A 12 10.20 7.35 -13.16
CA PHE A 12 10.50 6.44 -12.07
C PHE A 12 10.31 4.96 -12.45
N LYS A 13 9.88 4.66 -13.68
CA LYS A 13 9.58 3.29 -14.10
C LYS A 13 10.79 2.37 -13.88
N ASN A 14 10.53 1.17 -13.38
CA ASN A 14 11.54 0.14 -13.06
C ASN A 14 12.56 0.56 -11.99
N ARG A 15 12.31 1.63 -11.23
CA ARG A 15 13.09 1.92 -10.03
C ARG A 15 12.52 1.11 -8.85
N PRO A 16 13.37 0.61 -7.95
CA PRO A 16 12.92 -0.09 -6.75
C PRO A 16 12.16 0.88 -5.83
N THR A 17 11.05 0.43 -5.28
CA THR A 17 10.31 1.14 -4.22
C THR A 17 10.77 0.65 -2.84
N ALA A 18 10.36 1.34 -1.78
CA ALA A 18 10.64 0.91 -0.41
C ALA A 18 10.03 -0.46 -0.03
N SER A 19 9.02 -0.96 -0.75
CA SER A 19 8.50 -2.33 -0.56
C SER A 19 9.29 -3.40 -1.31
N GLY A 20 10.32 -3.02 -2.07
CA GLY A 20 11.15 -3.93 -2.85
C GLY A 20 10.56 -4.33 -4.21
N VAL A 21 9.38 -3.82 -4.58
CA VAL A 21 8.81 -4.05 -5.92
C VAL A 21 9.31 -2.99 -6.89
N LEU A 22 9.40 -3.32 -8.17
CA LEU A 22 9.71 -2.33 -9.20
C LEU A 22 8.49 -1.45 -9.46
N PHE A 23 8.71 -0.13 -9.53
CA PHE A 23 7.63 0.80 -9.81
C PHE A 23 7.13 0.68 -11.25
N ASP A 24 5.82 0.48 -11.40
CA ASP A 24 5.08 0.58 -12.65
C ASP A 24 4.08 1.74 -12.58
N PRO A 25 4.23 2.79 -13.43
CA PRO A 25 3.33 3.93 -13.42
C PRO A 25 1.88 3.60 -13.78
N GLU A 26 1.60 2.45 -14.40
CA GLU A 26 0.24 2.04 -14.76
C GLU A 26 -0.49 1.27 -13.64
N GLN A 27 0.18 0.93 -12.53
CA GLN A 27 -0.46 0.29 -11.37
C GLN A 27 -1.11 1.31 -10.43
N LEU A 28 -2.16 0.91 -9.70
CA LEU A 28 -2.83 1.75 -8.71
C LEU A 28 -2.10 1.73 -7.36
N VAL A 29 -0.98 2.43 -7.31
CA VAL A 29 -0.10 2.48 -6.14
C VAL A 29 0.22 3.91 -5.71
N GLY A 30 0.78 4.06 -4.51
CA GLY A 30 1.24 5.34 -3.99
C GLY A 30 2.38 5.22 -2.99
N ALA A 31 2.96 6.38 -2.67
CA ALA A 31 3.97 6.56 -1.64
C ALA A 31 3.38 7.37 -0.47
N HIS A 32 3.66 6.93 0.76
CA HIS A 32 3.25 7.65 1.97
C HIS A 32 4.39 7.69 3.01
N PRO A 33 4.56 8.78 3.80
CA PRO A 33 5.66 8.88 4.76
C PRO A 33 5.66 7.77 5.81
N SER A 34 4.53 7.55 6.50
CA SER A 34 4.45 6.67 7.67
C SER A 34 3.53 5.44 7.57
N LEU A 35 2.50 5.43 6.72
CA LEU A 35 1.62 4.27 6.57
C LEU A 35 2.42 2.98 6.30
N PRO A 36 2.00 1.83 6.85
CA PRO A 36 2.62 0.55 6.54
C PRO A 36 2.60 0.27 5.04
N LEU A 37 3.71 -0.25 4.52
CA LEU A 37 3.76 -0.75 3.14
C LEU A 37 2.76 -1.90 3.00
N GLY A 38 2.07 -1.96 1.87
CA GLY A 38 0.95 -2.88 1.62
C GLY A 38 -0.42 -2.36 2.08
N SER A 39 -0.48 -1.24 2.81
CA SER A 39 -1.76 -0.63 3.19
C SER A 39 -2.58 -0.24 1.98
N ARG A 40 -3.89 -0.51 2.02
CA ARG A 40 -4.85 -0.02 1.03
C ARG A 40 -5.54 1.23 1.56
N VAL A 41 -5.56 2.29 0.77
CA VAL A 41 -6.22 3.54 1.13
C VAL A 41 -7.16 3.99 0.03
N CYS A 42 -8.30 4.56 0.41
CA CYS A 42 -9.16 5.30 -0.50
C CYS A 42 -8.72 6.77 -0.48
N VAL A 43 -8.40 7.31 -1.65
CA VAL A 43 -7.99 8.70 -1.85
C VAL A 43 -9.11 9.41 -2.60
N THR A 44 -9.67 10.44 -1.99
CA THR A 44 -10.80 11.22 -2.52
C THR A 44 -10.36 12.66 -2.82
N ASP A 45 -10.52 13.11 -4.07
CA ASP A 45 -10.34 14.50 -4.48
C ASP A 45 -11.50 15.35 -3.95
N LEU A 46 -11.20 16.27 -3.03
CA LEU A 46 -12.22 17.08 -2.38
C LEU A 46 -12.83 18.14 -3.33
N ALA A 47 -12.18 18.46 -4.44
CA ALA A 47 -12.70 19.44 -5.39
C ALA A 47 -13.74 18.84 -6.35
N LYS A 48 -13.62 17.55 -6.69
CA LYS A 48 -14.48 16.88 -7.69
C LYS A 48 -15.22 15.65 -7.17
N GLY A 49 -14.98 15.24 -5.93
CA GLY A 49 -15.61 14.07 -5.31
C GLY A 49 -15.18 12.72 -5.90
N ARG A 50 -14.19 12.69 -6.79
CA ARG A 50 -13.67 11.44 -7.38
C ARG A 50 -12.80 10.71 -6.37
N SER A 51 -12.82 9.38 -6.39
CA SER A 51 -11.99 8.57 -5.50
C SER A 51 -11.24 7.47 -6.25
N VAL A 52 -10.12 7.04 -5.69
CA VAL A 52 -9.33 5.90 -6.16
C VAL A 52 -8.78 5.14 -4.97
N VAL A 53 -8.78 3.81 -5.06
CA VAL A 53 -8.11 2.96 -4.06
C VAL A 53 -6.71 2.67 -4.56
N VAL A 54 -5.71 2.87 -3.70
CA VAL A 54 -4.31 2.57 -4.01
C VAL A 54 -3.67 1.73 -2.91
N THR A 55 -2.65 0.97 -3.29
CA THR A 55 -1.76 0.27 -2.35
C THR A 55 -0.51 1.12 -2.09
N ILE A 56 -0.13 1.28 -0.84
CA ILE A 56 1.11 1.98 -0.47
C ILE A 56 2.30 1.04 -0.68
N VAL A 57 3.19 1.38 -1.61
CA VAL A 57 4.36 0.56 -1.96
C VAL A 57 5.69 1.29 -1.76
N ASP A 58 5.65 2.58 -1.42
CA ASP A 58 6.85 3.41 -1.32
C ASP A 58 6.77 4.47 -0.22
N ARG A 59 7.90 5.14 0.04
CA ARG A 59 8.06 6.19 1.05
C ARG A 59 8.11 7.60 0.44
N GLY A 60 7.76 8.57 1.26
CA GLY A 60 7.57 9.97 0.85
C GLY A 60 6.09 10.29 0.60
N PRO A 61 5.74 11.49 0.12
CA PRO A 61 6.64 12.61 -0.16
C PRO A 61 7.24 13.20 1.11
N PHE A 62 8.51 13.63 1.04
CA PHE A 62 9.20 14.32 2.14
C PHE A 62 9.09 15.85 2.06
N MET A 63 8.36 16.37 1.06
CA MET A 63 8.07 17.81 0.96
C MET A 63 6.92 18.19 1.89
N ARG A 64 7.13 19.25 2.69
CA ARG A 64 6.09 19.77 3.60
C ARG A 64 4.80 20.07 2.84
N GLY A 65 3.68 19.70 3.45
CA GLY A 65 2.35 19.96 2.91
C GLY A 65 1.85 18.95 1.87
N ARG A 66 2.61 17.88 1.56
CA ARG A 66 2.15 16.75 0.77
C ARG A 66 2.15 15.49 1.61
N GLY A 67 1.04 14.74 1.58
CA GLY A 67 0.90 13.53 2.40
C GLY A 67 0.84 12.25 1.59
N ILE A 68 0.70 12.33 0.26
CA ILE A 68 0.71 11.16 -0.60
C ILE A 68 1.19 11.52 -2.01
N ASP A 69 1.97 10.63 -2.61
CA ASP A 69 2.34 10.68 -4.02
C ASP A 69 1.72 9.48 -4.73
N LEU A 70 0.93 9.74 -5.77
CA LEU A 70 0.21 8.71 -6.53
C LEU A 70 0.99 8.28 -7.78
N SER A 71 0.77 7.06 -8.24
CA SER A 71 1.19 6.68 -9.59
C SER A 71 0.44 7.47 -10.66
N TYR A 72 0.93 7.44 -11.90
CA TYR A 72 0.26 8.06 -13.04
C TYR A 72 -1.15 7.50 -13.26
N ALA A 73 -1.35 6.18 -13.19
CA ALA A 73 -2.67 5.57 -13.33
C ALA A 73 -3.64 6.00 -12.21
N ALA A 74 -3.18 6.06 -10.96
CA ALA A 74 -4.00 6.52 -9.85
C ALA A 74 -4.37 8.00 -10.01
N ALA A 75 -3.42 8.85 -10.39
CA ALA A 75 -3.65 10.26 -10.67
C ALA A 75 -4.61 10.48 -11.85
N ARG A 76 -4.53 9.64 -12.89
CA ARG A 76 -5.45 9.64 -14.04
C ARG A 76 -6.86 9.25 -13.60
N SER A 77 -6.99 8.19 -12.80
CA SER A 77 -8.27 7.74 -12.25
C SER A 77 -8.91 8.80 -11.33
N LEU A 78 -8.10 9.48 -10.53
CA LEU A 78 -8.55 10.57 -9.67
C LEU A 78 -8.82 11.87 -10.45
N GLY A 79 -8.29 12.00 -11.67
CA GLY A 79 -8.46 13.16 -12.53
C GLY A 79 -7.56 14.35 -12.15
N ILE A 80 -6.41 14.12 -11.52
CA ILE A 80 -5.50 15.18 -11.04
C ILE A 80 -4.29 15.43 -11.93
N VAL A 81 -4.06 14.60 -12.98
CA VAL A 81 -2.85 14.68 -13.84
C VAL A 81 -2.55 16.11 -14.31
N ARG A 82 -3.53 16.80 -14.90
CA ARG A 82 -3.35 18.19 -15.40
C ARG A 82 -3.22 19.23 -14.29
N ARG A 83 -3.76 18.97 -13.10
CA ARG A 83 -3.66 19.87 -11.93
C ARG A 83 -2.33 19.72 -11.21
N GLY A 84 -1.67 18.57 -11.34
CA GLY A 84 -0.42 18.25 -10.66
C GLY A 84 -0.62 17.94 -9.17
N ILE A 85 -1.20 18.89 -8.43
CA ILE A 85 -1.46 18.80 -6.99
C ILE A 85 -2.98 18.91 -6.75
N ALA A 86 -3.50 18.13 -5.80
CA ALA A 86 -4.89 18.23 -5.38
C ALA A 86 -5.04 18.03 -3.87
N ARG A 87 -6.01 18.73 -3.27
CA ARG A 87 -6.39 18.51 -1.86
C ARG A 87 -7.28 17.27 -1.77
N VAL A 88 -6.85 16.28 -0.99
CA VAL A 88 -7.49 14.98 -0.91
C VAL A 88 -7.80 14.58 0.53
N ARG A 89 -8.81 13.73 0.70
CA ARG A 89 -9.00 12.92 1.91
C ARG A 89 -8.44 11.52 1.66
N ILE A 90 -7.69 11.00 2.62
CA ILE A 90 -7.13 9.65 2.62
C ILE A 90 -7.79 8.88 3.76
N ASP A 91 -8.45 7.79 3.42
CA ASP A 91 -9.15 6.91 4.34
C ASP A 91 -8.48 5.51 4.28
N LEU A 92 -7.95 5.04 5.41
CA LEU A 92 -7.34 3.72 5.51
C LEU A 92 -8.42 2.65 5.41
N LEU A 93 -8.27 1.72 4.47
CA LEU A 93 -9.18 0.59 4.34
C LEU A 93 -8.72 -0.50 5.31
N SER A 94 -9.24 -0.47 6.53
CA SER A 94 -9.00 -1.55 7.49
C SER A 94 -9.56 -2.85 6.92
N ASN A 95 -8.70 -3.86 6.80
CA ASN A 95 -9.13 -5.19 6.45
C ASN A 95 -9.93 -5.79 7.61
N ARG A 96 -11.23 -5.51 7.69
CA ARG A 96 -12.15 -6.19 8.62
C ARG A 96 -12.42 -7.66 8.22
N HIS A 97 -11.50 -8.31 7.50
CA HIS A 97 -11.58 -9.71 7.08
C HIS A 97 -10.23 -10.32 6.63
N ALA A 98 -9.21 -10.33 7.49
CA ALA A 98 -8.24 -11.43 7.46
C ALA A 98 -8.04 -11.92 8.90
N PRO A 99 -8.20 -13.23 9.18
CA PRO A 99 -7.75 -13.76 10.46
C PRO A 99 -6.25 -13.49 10.60
N PRO A 100 -5.74 -13.30 11.83
CA PRO A 100 -4.31 -13.15 12.05
C PRO A 100 -3.60 -14.35 11.42
N VAL A 101 -2.60 -14.08 10.59
CA VAL A 101 -1.65 -15.11 10.16
C VAL A 101 -0.95 -15.59 11.41
N MET A 102 -1.41 -16.72 11.96
CA MET A 102 -0.65 -17.49 12.93
C MET A 102 0.61 -17.96 12.22
N ILE A 103 1.75 -17.41 12.62
CA ILE A 103 3.04 -17.98 12.25
C ILE A 103 3.09 -19.33 12.95
N ALA A 104 2.98 -20.42 12.19
CA ALA A 104 3.17 -21.75 12.71
C ALA A 104 4.57 -21.82 13.31
N GLN A 105 4.68 -21.84 14.65
CA GLN A 105 5.89 -22.31 15.29
C GLN A 105 6.02 -23.80 14.96
N ALA A 106 7.11 -24.13 14.27
CA ALA A 106 7.46 -25.49 13.93
C ALA A 106 7.45 -26.37 15.19
N ALA A 107 6.61 -27.40 15.18
CA ALA A 107 6.58 -28.43 16.21
C ALA A 107 7.88 -29.24 16.13
N GLY A 108 8.82 -28.94 17.03
CA GLY A 108 9.87 -29.87 17.42
C GLY A 108 9.40 -30.68 18.61
N ALA A 109 9.04 -31.94 18.39
CA ALA A 109 9.03 -32.97 19.43
C ALA A 109 9.00 -34.34 18.74
N GLY A 110 10.19 -34.90 18.54
CA GLY A 110 10.34 -36.31 18.24
C GLY A 110 9.92 -37.16 19.44
N ALA A 111 9.10 -38.16 19.19
CA ALA A 111 9.00 -39.36 20.02
C ALA A 111 8.31 -40.46 19.21
N ARG A 112 9.09 -41.34 18.58
CA ARG A 112 8.64 -42.67 18.15
C ARG A 112 9.22 -43.68 19.15
N LEU A 113 8.35 -44.12 20.06
CA LEU A 113 8.02 -45.49 20.53
C LEU A 113 9.12 -46.57 20.46
N PRO A 114 9.17 -47.59 21.38
CA PRO A 114 7.98 -48.38 21.72
C PRO A 114 7.91 -49.00 23.12
N GLY A 115 6.70 -49.39 23.53
CA GLY A 115 6.49 -50.35 24.61
C GLY A 115 5.15 -51.07 24.49
N ALA A 116 5.25 -52.41 24.35
CA ALA A 116 4.37 -53.47 24.89
C ALA A 116 2.89 -53.56 24.43
N LEU A 117 2.26 -54.72 24.17
CA LEU A 117 2.56 -56.17 24.22
C LEU A 117 1.41 -56.95 23.50
N THR A 118 1.62 -58.27 23.32
CA THR A 118 0.65 -59.38 23.07
C THR A 118 0.32 -59.66 21.59
N GLU A 119 0.49 -60.86 21.01
CA GLU A 119 0.58 -62.24 21.57
C GLU A 119 1.91 -62.96 21.25
#